data_AF-A0A7C7DF10-F1
#
_entry.id   AF-A0A7C7DF10-F1
#
_cell.length_a   1.000
_cell.length_b   1.000
_cell.length_c   1.000
_cell.angle_alpha   90.00
_cell.angle_beta   90.00
_cell.angle_gamma   90.00
#
_symmetry.space_group_name_H-M   'P 1'
#
loop_
_entity.id
_entity.type
_entity.pdbx_description
1 polymer ?
#
loop_
_entity_poly.entity_id
_entity_poly.type
_entity_poly.pdbx_seq_one_letter_code
_entity_poly.pdbx_strand_id
1 'polypeptide(L)'
;MPLKAGAGSGGKHTPKIDVKHVARLAMLKLEDGEAEKMQRELQSILEHMEELFSLDVKGVEPSFGSFDGAELRLFPDEVRAGLCRNEFLRGVPAVRDSYVMVPRTGQEQGSPRKNNEIEGEWRARDGR
;
A
#
# COMPACT_ATOMS: atom_id res chain seq x y z
N MET A 1 -6.71 -25.06 16.00
CA MET A 1 -5.34 -25.07 16.54
C MET A 1 -5.12 -23.74 17.25
N PRO A 2 -4.79 -23.69 18.55
CA PRO A 2 -4.54 -22.41 19.21
C PRO A 2 -3.13 -21.90 18.88
N LEU A 3 -3.04 -20.62 18.54
CA LEU A 3 -1.79 -19.92 18.26
C LEU A 3 -0.95 -19.84 19.54
N LYS A 4 0.32 -20.23 19.43
CA LYS A 4 1.27 -20.33 20.54
C LYS A 4 1.64 -18.92 21.03
N ALA A 5 1.34 -18.61 22.29
CA ALA A 5 1.79 -17.40 22.96
C ALA A 5 3.33 -17.37 23.05
N GLY A 6 3.96 -16.42 22.37
CA GLY A 6 5.38 -16.13 22.53
C GLY A 6 5.62 -15.39 23.84
N ALA A 7 6.38 -15.99 24.75
CA ALA A 7 6.93 -15.34 25.92
C ALA A 7 7.97 -14.29 25.47
N GLY A 8 7.73 -13.01 25.73
CA GLY A 8 8.66 -11.92 25.45
C GLY A 8 9.73 -11.81 26.53
N SER A 9 10.96 -12.23 26.19
CA SER A 9 12.17 -12.01 26.98
C SER A 9 12.55 -10.53 27.01
N GLY A 10 12.84 -9.98 28.20
CA GLY A 10 13.36 -8.62 28.40
C GLY A 10 14.79 -8.45 27.87
N GLY A 11 14.93 -8.24 26.57
CA GLY A 11 16.14 -7.76 25.90
C GLY A 11 15.79 -6.58 25.01
N LYS A 12 16.63 -5.54 25.00
CA LYS A 12 16.48 -4.33 24.16
C LYS A 12 16.21 -4.75 22.71
N HIS A 13 14.97 -4.60 22.26
CA HIS A 13 14.54 -5.00 20.92
C HIS A 13 14.50 -3.74 20.05
N THR A 14 15.68 -3.27 19.65
CA THR A 14 15.81 -2.30 18.56
C THR A 14 15.95 -3.07 17.25
N PRO A 15 14.85 -3.34 16.51
CA PRO A 15 14.96 -3.94 15.19
C PRO A 15 15.77 -2.99 14.30
N LYS A 16 16.84 -3.51 13.68
CA LYS A 16 17.55 -2.76 12.62
C LYS A 16 16.64 -2.69 11.41
N ILE A 17 15.95 -1.56 11.24
CA ILE A 17 15.10 -1.30 10.08
C ILE A 17 15.95 -0.76 8.94
N ASP A 18 15.83 -1.37 7.77
CA ASP A 18 16.33 -0.80 6.51
C ASP A 18 15.29 0.19 5.96
N VAL A 19 15.57 1.48 6.09
CA VAL A 19 14.71 2.56 5.59
C VAL A 19 14.45 2.46 4.09
N LYS A 20 15.42 2.01 3.29
CA LYS A 20 15.22 1.87 1.84
C LYS A 20 14.23 0.75 1.53
N HIS A 21 14.29 -0.33 2.31
CA HIS A 21 13.33 -1.43 2.20
C HIS A 21 11.90 -0.97 2.53
N VAL A 22 11.72 -0.27 3.65
CA VAL A 22 10.41 0.23 4.08
C VAL A 22 9.86 1.28 3.10
N ALA A 23 10.70 2.21 2.63
CA ALA A 23 10.30 3.19 1.63
C ALA A 23 9.79 2.53 0.34
N ARG A 24 10.46 1.45 -0.11
CA ARG A 24 10.01 0.67 -1.27
C ARG A 24 8.63 0.02 -1.02
N LEU A 25 8.38 -0.52 0.17
CA LEU A 25 7.07 -1.10 0.52
C LEU A 25 5.96 -0.04 0.57
N ALA A 26 6.30 1.16 1.04
CA ALA A 26 5.39 2.30 1.10
C ALA A 26 5.25 3.04 -0.24
N MET A 27 5.92 2.60 -1.31
CA MET A 27 5.98 3.28 -2.62
C MET A 27 6.46 4.74 -2.52
N LEU A 28 7.41 5.01 -1.60
CA LEU A 28 8.03 6.30 -1.41
C LEU A 28 9.39 6.35 -2.11
N LYS A 29 9.63 7.41 -2.88
CA LYS A 29 10.95 7.74 -3.41
C LYS A 29 11.66 8.62 -2.37
N LEU A 30 12.87 8.22 -1.98
CA LEU A 30 13.76 9.02 -1.13
C LEU A 30 14.84 9.65 -1.99
N GLU A 31 15.12 10.93 -1.76
CA GLU A 31 16.25 11.62 -2.38
C GLU A 31 17.56 11.32 -1.64
N ASP A 32 18.69 11.67 -2.26
CA ASP A 32 20.01 11.37 -1.71
C ASP A 32 20.24 12.05 -0.36
N GLY A 33 20.67 11.28 0.64
CA GLY A 33 20.89 11.76 2.02
C GLY A 33 19.65 11.78 2.92
N GLU A 34 18.43 11.71 2.37
CA GLU A 34 17.20 11.63 3.19
C GLU A 34 17.10 10.32 3.96
N ALA A 35 17.62 9.23 3.39
CA ALA A 35 17.61 7.92 4.02
C ALA A 35 18.32 7.91 5.39
N GLU A 36 19.45 8.61 5.52
CA GLU A 36 20.19 8.68 6.80
C GLU A 36 19.46 9.50 7.85
N LYS A 37 18.81 10.60 7.44
CA LYS A 37 17.98 11.42 8.32
C LYS A 37 16.79 10.61 8.82
N MET A 38 16.08 9.97 7.91
CA MET A 38 14.91 9.14 8.21
C MET A 38 15.28 7.94 9.09
N GLN A 39 16.48 7.37 8.90
CA GLN A 39 17.00 6.29 9.76
C GLN A 39 17.11 6.75 11.21
N ARG A 40 17.68 7.94 11.46
CA ARG A 40 17.82 8.49 12.81
C ARG A 40 16.46 8.82 13.43
N GLU A 41 15.57 9.42 12.66
CA GLU A 41 14.23 9.79 13.12
C GLU A 41 13.39 8.57 13.47
N LEU A 42 13.39 7.56 12.59
CA LEU A 42 12.66 6.30 12.84
C LEU A 42 13.23 5.55 14.05
N GLN A 43 14.56 5.54 14.20
CA GLN A 43 15.20 4.93 15.37
C GLN A 43 14.76 5.61 16.67
N SER A 44 14.72 6.94 16.72
CA SER A 44 14.24 7.68 17.90
C SER A 44 12.78 7.35 18.25
N ILE A 45 11.91 7.17 17.25
CA ILE A 45 10.52 6.78 17.48
C ILE A 45 10.44 5.37 18.08
N LEU A 46 11.20 4.42 17.55
CA LEU A 46 11.22 3.04 18.06
C LEU A 46 11.78 2.95 19.47
N GLU A 47 12.82 3.74 19.77
CA GLU A 47 13.38 3.84 21.12
C GLU A 47 12.32 4.33 22.12
N HIS A 48 11.49 5.31 21.74
CA HIS A 48 10.39 5.75 22.60
C HIS A 48 9.30 4.66 22.76
N MET A 49 9.02 3.89 21.71
CA MET A 49 8.07 2.77 21.78
C MET A 49 8.55 1.61 22.66
N GLU A 50 9.83 1.55 23.04
CA GLU A 50 10.34 0.49 23.92
C GLU A 50 9.63 0.43 25.29
N GLU A 51 9.12 1.58 25.75
CA GLU A 51 8.35 1.67 27.00
C GLU A 51 7.13 0.73 26.99
N LEU A 52 6.51 0.53 25.82
CA LEU A 52 5.32 -0.32 25.65
C LEU A 52 5.63 -1.81 25.80
N PHE A 53 6.86 -2.26 25.51
CA PHE A 53 7.24 -3.68 25.67
C PHE A 53 7.42 -4.11 27.13
N SER A 54 7.51 -3.15 28.06
CA SER A 54 7.58 -3.45 29.49
C SER A 54 6.24 -3.92 30.09
N LEU A 55 5.15 -3.71 29.35
CA LEU A 55 3.80 -4.05 29.79
C LEU A 55 3.49 -5.53 29.52
N ASP A 56 3.04 -6.25 30.56
CA ASP A 56 2.53 -7.61 30.40
C ASP A 56 1.12 -7.56 29.81
N VAL A 57 1.00 -7.97 28.54
CA VAL A 57 -0.27 -8.06 27.82
C VAL A 57 -0.74 -9.51 27.64
N LYS A 58 -0.20 -10.45 28.42
CA LYS A 58 -0.59 -11.86 28.33
C LYS A 58 -2.05 -12.05 28.70
N GLY A 59 -2.84 -12.57 27.75
CA GLY A 59 -4.27 -12.83 27.94
C GLY A 59 -5.16 -11.61 27.72
N VAL A 60 -4.61 -10.48 27.26
CA VAL A 60 -5.40 -9.34 26.79
C VAL A 60 -5.77 -9.58 25.33
N GLU A 61 -7.07 -9.52 25.02
CA GLU A 61 -7.55 -9.60 23.64
C GLU A 61 -7.14 -8.35 22.83
N PRO A 62 -6.62 -8.48 21.61
CA PRO A 62 -6.29 -7.34 20.77
C PRO A 62 -7.54 -6.54 20.39
N SER A 63 -7.43 -5.21 20.42
CA SER A 63 -8.52 -4.32 20.00
C SER A 63 -8.48 -4.07 18.49
N PHE A 64 -9.57 -4.40 17.77
CA PHE A 64 -9.69 -4.25 16.31
C PHE A 64 -10.64 -3.11 15.88
N GLY A 65 -11.29 -2.45 16.83
CA GLY A 65 -12.21 -1.35 16.61
C GLY A 65 -12.83 -0.88 17.92
N SER A 66 -13.37 0.34 17.95
CA SER A 66 -13.96 0.93 19.16
C SER A 66 -15.37 0.41 19.48
N PHE A 67 -15.93 -0.46 18.64
CA PHE A 67 -17.28 -1.01 18.81
C PHE A 67 -17.19 -2.48 19.20
N ASP A 68 -17.34 -2.75 20.49
CA ASP A 68 -17.43 -4.12 21.00
C ASP A 68 -18.75 -4.76 20.53
N GLY A 69 -18.67 -5.96 19.94
CA GLY A 69 -19.84 -6.77 19.61
C GLY A 69 -20.67 -6.30 18.42
N ALA A 70 -20.14 -5.41 17.57
CA ALA A 70 -20.83 -5.06 16.33
C ALA A 70 -20.90 -6.28 15.41
N GLU A 71 -22.12 -6.71 15.08
CA GLU A 71 -22.34 -7.68 14.00
C GLU A 71 -21.70 -7.14 12.71
N LEU A 72 -21.16 -8.05 11.89
CA LEU A 72 -20.61 -7.68 10.60
C LEU A 72 -21.68 -6.95 9.78
N ARG A 73 -21.37 -5.73 9.33
CA ARG A 73 -22.30 -4.97 8.51
C ARG A 73 -22.48 -5.66 7.16
N LEU A 74 -23.64 -6.27 6.97
CA LEU A 74 -24.03 -6.85 5.70
C LEU A 74 -24.64 -5.77 4.79
N PHE A 75 -24.42 -5.92 3.49
CA PHE A 75 -25.08 -5.13 2.46
C PHE A 75 -25.97 -6.07 1.63
N PRO A 76 -27.20 -5.65 1.27
CA PRO A 76 -28.05 -6.44 0.39
C PRO A 76 -27.43 -6.56 -1.01
N ASP A 77 -27.66 -7.68 -1.69
CA ASP A 77 -27.23 -7.91 -3.07
C ASP A 77 -28.14 -7.18 -4.06
N GLU A 78 -27.99 -5.86 -4.11
CA GLU A 78 -28.77 -4.97 -4.94
C GLU A 78 -27.88 -4.25 -5.95
N VAL A 79 -28.33 -4.22 -7.21
CA VAL A 79 -27.64 -3.48 -8.26
C VAL A 79 -27.75 -1.97 -7.98
N ARG A 80 -26.61 -1.31 -7.85
CA ARG A 80 -26.52 0.14 -7.70
C ARG A 80 -25.91 0.75 -8.95
N ALA A 81 -26.40 1.94 -9.33
CA ALA A 81 -25.79 2.69 -10.41
C ALA A 81 -24.33 3.00 -10.06
N GLY A 82 -23.42 2.68 -10.98
CA GLY A 82 -22.00 3.04 -10.84
C GLY A 82 -21.77 4.54 -11.03
N LEU A 83 -20.55 4.98 -10.74
CA LEU A 83 -20.14 6.37 -10.97
C LEU A 83 -20.16 6.72 -12.46
N CYS A 84 -20.57 7.94 -12.80
CA CYS A 84 -20.52 8.42 -14.19
C CYS A 84 -19.08 8.44 -14.68
N ARG A 85 -18.81 7.79 -15.83
CA ARG A 85 -17.45 7.67 -16.38
C ARG A 85 -16.77 9.02 -16.58
N ASN A 86 -17.50 10.00 -17.11
CA ASN A 86 -16.97 11.35 -17.33
C ASN A 86 -16.62 12.06 -16.02
N GLU A 87 -17.35 11.81 -14.95
CA GLU A 87 -17.05 12.40 -13.62
C GLU A 87 -15.81 11.77 -13.01
N PHE A 88 -15.67 10.44 -13.10
CA PHE A 88 -14.48 9.72 -12.65
C PHE A 88 -13.21 10.21 -13.35
N LEU A 89 -13.26 10.34 -14.67
CA LEU A 89 -12.08 10.68 -15.49
C LEU A 89 -11.62 12.13 -15.33
N ARG A 90 -12.42 13.03 -14.75
CA ARG A 90 -12.03 14.44 -14.53
C ARG A 90 -10.79 14.60 -13.65
N GLY A 91 -10.59 13.70 -12.69
CA GLY A 91 -9.45 13.73 -11.76
C GLY A 91 -8.23 12.93 -12.23
N VAL A 92 -8.28 12.33 -13.40
CA VAL A 92 -7.26 11.39 -13.86
C VAL A 92 -6.15 12.13 -14.60
N PRO A 93 -4.87 11.95 -14.23
CA PRO A 93 -3.75 12.67 -14.85
C PRO A 93 -3.58 12.44 -16.36
N ALA A 94 -3.90 11.25 -16.86
CA ALA A 94 -3.76 10.91 -18.28
C ALA A 94 -4.90 9.99 -18.74
N VAL A 95 -5.62 10.41 -19.77
CA VAL A 95 -6.79 9.71 -20.31
C VAL A 95 -6.69 9.60 -21.83
N ARG A 96 -7.05 8.45 -22.40
CA ARG A 96 -7.20 8.24 -23.84
C ARG A 96 -8.44 7.40 -24.11
N ASP A 97 -9.31 7.83 -25.03
CA ASP A 97 -10.49 7.09 -25.49
C ASP A 97 -11.35 6.50 -24.36
N SER A 98 -11.49 7.25 -23.25
CA SER A 98 -12.19 6.84 -22.01
C SER A 98 -11.48 5.84 -21.10
N TYR A 99 -10.17 5.63 -21.29
CA TYR A 99 -9.32 4.79 -20.45
C TYR A 99 -8.29 5.61 -19.67
N VAL A 100 -7.94 5.14 -18.48
CA VAL A 100 -6.83 5.67 -17.70
C VAL A 100 -5.52 5.15 -18.29
N MET A 101 -4.60 6.05 -18.63
CA MET A 101 -3.30 5.65 -19.12
C MET A 101 -2.33 5.40 -17.96
N VAL A 102 -1.71 4.23 -17.95
CA VAL A 102 -0.64 3.87 -17.01
C VAL A 102 0.59 3.40 -17.79
N PRO A 103 1.81 3.57 -17.24
CA PRO A 103 3.00 2.97 -17.83
C PRO A 103 2.83 1.45 -17.96
N ARG A 104 3.25 0.90 -19.10
CA ARG A 104 3.16 -0.54 -19.34
C ARG A 104 4.02 -1.29 -18.32
N THR A 105 3.39 -2.19 -17.59
CA THR A 105 4.09 -3.08 -16.66
C THR A 105 4.91 -4.10 -17.47
N GLY A 106 6.23 -4.16 -17.26
CA GLY A 106 7.11 -5.19 -17.85
C GLY A 106 8.06 -4.76 -18.97
N GLN A 107 8.43 -3.48 -19.08
CA GLN A 107 9.54 -3.03 -19.93
C GLN A 107 10.53 -2.24 -19.07
N GLU A 108 11.81 -2.58 -19.19
CA GLU A 108 12.93 -1.94 -18.50
C GLU A 108 12.97 -0.43 -18.82
N GLN A 109 13.19 0.38 -17.78
CA GLN A 109 13.30 1.84 -17.86
C GLN A 109 14.45 2.22 -18.80
N GLY A 110 14.17 2.62 -20.04
CA GLY A 110 15.24 3.09 -20.93
C GLY A 110 14.96 3.33 -22.41
N SER A 111 13.74 3.21 -22.95
CA SER A 111 13.51 3.53 -24.38
C SER A 111 12.35 4.50 -24.61
N PRO A 112 12.61 5.75 -25.05
CA PRO A 112 11.56 6.67 -25.43
C PRO A 112 11.11 6.33 -26.85
N ARG A 113 10.21 5.37 -27.02
CA ARG A 113 9.40 5.35 -28.24
C ARG A 113 8.40 6.51 -28.12
N LYS A 114 8.48 7.45 -29.06
CA LYS A 114 7.60 8.62 -29.09
C LYS A 114 6.15 8.14 -29.10
N ASN A 115 5.32 8.75 -28.25
CA ASN A 115 3.92 8.39 -28.03
C ASN A 115 2.99 8.65 -29.25
N ASN A 116 3.55 8.83 -30.45
CA ASN A 116 2.83 9.13 -31.68
C ASN A 116 2.90 8.03 -32.77
N GLU A 117 3.42 6.83 -32.45
CA GLU A 117 3.51 5.70 -33.41
C GLU A 117 2.50 4.56 -33.14
N ILE A 118 1.55 4.72 -32.20
CA ILE A 118 0.51 3.71 -31.94
C ILE A 118 -0.77 4.07 -32.70
N GLU A 119 -0.67 4.14 -34.03
CA GLU A 119 -1.78 4.17 -34.97
C GLU A 119 -1.51 3.03 -35.96
N GLY A 120 -2.22 1.89 -35.86
CA GLY A 120 -2.24 0.98 -37.01
C GLY A 120 -2.53 -0.51 -36.83
N GLU A 121 -2.42 -1.12 -35.65
CA GLU A 121 -2.60 -2.59 -35.58
C GLU A 121 -3.30 -3.09 -34.31
N TRP A 122 -4.58 -2.73 -34.17
CA TRP A 122 -5.54 -3.61 -33.51
C TRP A 122 -6.65 -3.90 -34.53
N ARG A 123 -6.39 -4.81 -35.47
CA ARG A 123 -7.51 -5.44 -36.19
C ARG A 123 -8.31 -6.24 -35.18
N ALA A 124 -9.52 -5.77 -34.89
CA ALA A 124 -10.56 -6.58 -34.32
C ALA A 124 -10.60 -7.90 -35.10
N ARG A 125 -10.28 -9.00 -34.41
CA ARG A 125 -10.53 -10.32 -34.94
C ARG A 125 -12.03 -10.54 -34.75
N ASP A 126 -12.79 -10.23 -35.78
CA ASP A 126 -14.23 -10.50 -35.86
C ASP A 126 -14.53 -11.96 -35.47
N GLY A 127 -15.64 -12.11 -34.74
CA GLY A 127 -16.54 -13.26 -34.85
C GLY A 127 -16.40 -14.37 -33.80
N ARG A 128 -17.14 -14.25 -32.70
CA ARG A 128 -18.38 -15.02 -32.46
C ARG A 128 -19.09 -14.56 -31.19
#